data_AF-A0A5K0W3H0-F1
#
_entry.id   AF-A0A5K0W3H0-F1
#
_cell.length_a   1.000
_cell.length_b   1.000
_cell.length_c   1.000
_cell.angle_alpha   90.00
_cell.angle_beta   90.00
_cell.angle_gamma   90.00
#
_symmetry.space_group_name_H-M   'P 1'
#
loop_
_entity.id
_entity.type
_entity.pdbx_description
1 polymer ?
#
loop_
_entity_poly.entity_id
_entity_poly.type
_entity_poly.pdbx_seq_one_letter_code
_entity_poly.pdbx_strand_id
1 'polypeptide(L)'
;VEQACSALSSLAADVALAIQLIKADIMQPVQSLLKSFIPEELISVLQVVVTLAFASDIVAQKMLTKEMLKSLKALCAHKNTE
;
A
#
# COMPACT_ATOMS: atom_id res chain seq x y z
N VAL A 1 -12.45 3.71 1.28
CA VAL A 1 -11.02 3.61 0.88
C VAL A 1 -10.74 2.41 -0.02
N GLU A 2 -11.29 1.24 0.31
CA GLU A 2 -11.13 -0.02 -0.42
C GLU A 2 -11.25 0.07 -1.96
N GLN A 3 -12.35 0.61 -2.50
CA GLN A 3 -12.57 0.70 -3.95
C GLN A 3 -11.48 1.51 -4.67
N ALA A 4 -11.04 2.62 -4.07
CA ALA A 4 -9.96 3.43 -4.62
C ALA A 4 -8.63 2.68 -4.60
N CYS A 5 -8.33 1.97 -3.49
CA CYS A 5 -7.14 1.12 -3.39
C CYS A 5 -7.16 -0.06 -4.38
N SER A 6 -8.33 -0.65 -4.62
CA SER A 6 -8.50 -1.71 -5.62
C SER A 6 -8.23 -1.20 -7.04
N ALA A 7 -8.79 -0.04 -7.41
CA ALA A 7 -8.52 0.61 -8.68
C ALA A 7 -7.04 0.98 -8.85
N LEU A 8 -6.43 1.56 -7.81
CA LEU A 8 -5.00 1.89 -7.79
C LEU A 8 -4.11 0.65 -7.92
N SER A 9 -4.45 -0.45 -7.26
CA SER A 9 -3.69 -1.71 -7.37
C SER A 9 -3.82 -2.29 -8.78
N SER A 10 -5.02 -2.26 -9.38
CA SER A 10 -5.23 -2.67 -10.77
C SER A 10 -4.42 -1.84 -11.76
N LEU A 11 -4.36 -0.52 -11.56
CA LEU A 11 -3.52 0.37 -12.39
C LEU A 11 -2.03 0.11 -12.16
N ALA A 12 -1.60 -0.09 -10.91
CA ALA A 12 -0.21 -0.35 -10.56
C ALA A 12 0.31 -1.71 -11.03
N ALA A 13 -0.58 -2.64 -11.42
CA ALA A 13 -0.19 -3.92 -11.98
C ALA A 13 0.46 -3.79 -13.39
N ASP A 14 0.19 -2.69 -14.09
CA ASP A 14 0.91 -2.30 -15.31
C ASP A 14 2.12 -1.43 -14.95
N VAL A 15 3.31 -1.81 -15.39
CA VAL A 15 4.57 -1.12 -15.02
C VAL A 15 4.60 0.33 -15.51
N ALA A 16 4.08 0.61 -16.71
CA ALA A 16 4.08 1.97 -17.26
C ALA A 16 3.12 2.87 -16.47
N LEU A 17 1.94 2.35 -16.11
CA LEU A 17 0.97 3.06 -15.28
C LEU A 17 1.46 3.22 -13.84
N ALA A 18 2.12 2.21 -13.26
CA ALA A 18 2.74 2.30 -11.94
C ALA A 18 3.75 3.46 -11.88
N ILE A 19 4.60 3.61 -12.90
CA ILE A 19 5.54 4.74 -12.98
C ILE A 19 4.81 6.08 -13.02
N GLN A 20 3.67 6.18 -13.72
CA GLN A 20 2.88 7.41 -13.74
C GLN A 20 2.25 7.71 -12.38
N LEU A 21 1.73 6.69 -11.68
CA LEU A 21 1.23 6.83 -10.32
C LEU A 21 2.33 7.31 -9.36
N ILE A 22 3.54 6.77 -9.47
CA ILE A 22 4.69 7.19 -8.67
C ILE A 22 5.03 8.65 -8.94
N LYS A 23 5.06 9.06 -10.22
CA LYS A 23 5.29 10.46 -10.63
C LYS A 23 4.20 11.42 -10.18
N ALA A 24 2.97 10.93 -10.01
CA ALA A 24 1.85 11.69 -9.46
C ALA A 24 1.85 11.77 -7.93
N ASP A 25 2.95 11.36 -7.28
CA ASP A 25 3.16 11.42 -5.83
C ASP A 25 2.09 10.70 -4.99
N ILE A 26 1.46 9.65 -5.52
CA ILE A 26 0.42 8.91 -4.78
C ILE A 26 0.94 8.22 -3.52
N MET A 27 2.26 8.08 -3.38
CA MET A 27 2.89 7.46 -2.22
C MET A 27 2.65 8.24 -0.93
N GLN A 28 2.55 9.57 -1.00
CA GLN A 28 2.26 10.44 0.15
C GLN A 28 0.88 10.11 0.78
N PRO A 29 -0.23 10.16 0.03
CA PRO A 29 -1.53 9.80 0.59
C PRO A 29 -1.61 8.34 1.02
N VAL A 30 -0.96 7.41 0.30
CA VAL A 30 -0.89 5.98 0.71
C VAL A 30 -0.19 5.82 2.06
N GLN A 31 0.95 6.49 2.27
CA GLN A 31 1.65 6.48 3.56
C GLN A 31 0.82 7.10 4.70
N SER A 32 0.00 8.11 4.40
CA SER A 32 -0.89 8.70 5.41
C SER A 32 -1.94 7.69 5.87
N LEU A 33 -2.51 6.93 4.94
CA LEU A 33 -3.50 5.89 5.24
C LEU A 33 -2.90 4.70 5.99
N LEU A 34 -1.63 4.35 5.75
CA LEU A 34 -0.94 3.32 6.55
C LEU A 34 -0.83 3.66 8.04
N LYS A 35 -0.94 4.94 8.41
CA LYS A 35 -0.92 5.39 9.81
C LYS A 35 -2.30 5.34 10.46
N SER A 36 -3.39 5.25 9.68
CA SER A 36 -4.73 5.05 10.22
C SER A 36 -4.95 3.56 10.51
N PHE A 37 -5.23 3.22 11.77
CA PHE A 37 -5.41 1.84 12.25
C PHE A 37 -6.84 1.33 12.02
N ILE A 38 -7.42 1.50 10.83
CA ILE A 38 -8.68 0.82 10.47
C ILE A 38 -8.29 -0.49 9.76
N PRO A 39 -8.42 -1.66 10.41
CA PRO A 39 -7.85 -2.91 9.90
C PRO A 39 -8.35 -3.30 8.50
N GLU A 40 -9.63 -3.09 8.22
CA GLU A 40 -10.26 -3.43 6.95
C GLU A 40 -9.70 -2.58 5.80
N GLU A 41 -9.48 -1.28 6.05
CA GLU A 41 -8.88 -0.37 5.06
C GLU A 41 -7.38 -0.62 4.89
N LEU A 42 -6.71 -1.07 5.95
CA LEU A 42 -5.28 -1.34 5.95
C LEU A 42 -4.90 -2.44 4.94
N ILE A 43 -5.72 -3.49 4.79
CA ILE A 43 -5.48 -4.56 3.82
C ILE A 43 -5.41 -3.99 2.39
N SER A 44 -6.39 -3.20 1.98
CA SER A 44 -6.43 -2.63 0.62
C SER A 44 -5.28 -1.64 0.39
N VAL A 45 -4.93 -0.84 1.40
CA VAL A 45 -3.79 0.09 1.33
C VAL A 45 -2.47 -0.68 1.17
N LEU A 46 -2.30 -1.78 1.90
CA LEU A 46 -1.12 -2.65 1.79
C LEU A 46 -0.99 -3.29 0.40
N GLN A 47 -2.11 -3.67 -0.23
CA GLN A 47 -2.09 -4.18 -1.61
C GLN A 47 -1.54 -3.15 -2.60
N VAL A 48 -1.94 -1.87 -2.47
CA VAL A 48 -1.39 -0.78 -3.30
C VAL A 48 0.12 -0.65 -3.09
N VAL A 49 0.55 -0.65 -1.82
CA VAL A 49 1.96 -0.51 -1.45
C VAL A 49 2.82 -1.63 -2.04
N VAL A 50 2.36 -2.88 -1.90
CA VAL A 50 3.07 -4.05 -2.42
C VAL A 50 3.17 -3.97 -3.94
N THR A 51 2.06 -3.67 -4.62
CA THR A 51 2.02 -3.61 -6.09
C THR A 51 2.98 -2.54 -6.63
N LEU A 52 3.01 -1.35 -6.02
CA LEU A 52 3.94 -0.28 -6.41
C LEU A 52 5.41 -0.60 -6.05
N ALA A 53 5.65 -1.27 -4.92
CA ALA A 53 7.00 -1.67 -4.51
C ALA A 53 7.62 -2.68 -5.48
N PHE A 54 6.83 -3.58 -6.05
CA PHE A 54 7.29 -4.50 -7.10
C PHE A 54 7.66 -3.78 -8.41
N ALA A 55 7.09 -2.60 -8.67
CA ALA A 55 7.38 -1.83 -9.87
C ALA A 55 8.63 -0.93 -9.74
N SER A 56 9.14 -0.69 -8.52
CA SER A 56 10.28 0.22 -8.33
C SER A 56 11.01 0.00 -6.99
N ASP A 57 12.32 -0.28 -7.07
CA ASP A 57 13.20 -0.43 -5.90
C ASP A 57 13.20 0.81 -4.99
N ILE A 58 13.14 2.01 -5.59
CA ILE A 58 13.10 3.28 -4.84
C ILE A 58 11.81 3.36 -4.02
N VAL A 59 10.70 2.95 -4.61
CA VAL A 59 9.40 2.89 -3.93
C VAL A 59 9.43 1.84 -2.83
N ALA A 60 9.96 0.64 -3.13
CA ALA A 60 10.12 -0.41 -2.14
C ALA A 60 10.92 0.07 -0.92
N GLN A 61 12.08 0.71 -1.13
CA GLN A 61 12.89 1.27 -0.05
C GLN A 61 12.16 2.35 0.77
N LYS A 62 11.37 3.21 0.11
CA LYS A 62 10.60 4.27 0.79
C LYS A 62 9.37 3.75 1.52
N MET A 63 8.74 2.68 1.04
CA MET A 63 7.47 2.17 1.58
C MET A 63 7.67 1.07 2.62
N LEU A 64 8.64 0.18 2.44
CA LEU A 64 8.95 -0.93 3.34
C LEU A 64 9.74 -0.45 4.57
N THR A 65 9.15 0.49 5.28
CA THR A 65 9.72 1.07 6.50
C THR A 65 9.47 0.16 7.70
N LYS A 66 10.25 0.38 8.77
CA LYS A 66 10.05 -0.30 10.05
C LYS A 66 8.63 -0.14 10.60
N GLU A 67 8.01 1.03 10.43
CA GLU A 67 6.64 1.28 10.90
C GLU A 67 5.62 0.48 10.09
N MET A 68 5.81 0.38 8.78
CA MET A 68 4.96 -0.42 7.90
C MET A 68 5.01 -1.92 8.26
N LEU A 69 6.19 -2.45 8.60
CA LEU A 69 6.35 -3.81 9.11
C LEU A 69 5.66 -4.04 10.47
N LYS A 70 5.64 -3.03 11.35
CA LYS A 70 4.88 -3.11 12.61
C LYS A 70 3.37 -3.17 12.34
N SER A 71 2.85 -2.35 11.41
CA SER A 71 1.44 -2.38 11.02
C SER A 71 1.05 -3.73 10.42
N LEU A 72 1.90 -4.32 9.57
CA LEU A 72 1.69 -5.69 9.07
C LEU A 72 1.63 -6.72 10.21
N LYS A 73 2.58 -6.65 11.14
CA LYS A 73 2.62 -7.58 12.27
C LYS A 73 1.36 -7.45 13.15
N ALA A 74 0.89 -6.23 13.37
CA ALA A 74 -0.34 -5.95 14.10
C ALA A 74 -1.56 -6.52 13.37
N LEU A 75 -1.63 -6.36 12.04
CA LEU A 75 -2.69 -6.91 11.21
C LEU A 75 -2.71 -8.45 11.26
N CYS A 76 -1.55 -9.11 11.16
CA CYS A 76 -1.46 -10.58 11.27
C CYS A 76 -1.85 -11.09 12.67
N ALA A 77 -1.64 -10.29 13.71
CA ALA A 77 -2.05 -10.61 15.08
C ALA A 77 -3.54 -10.36 15.33
N HIS A 78 -4.16 -9.47 14.54
CA HIS A 78 -5.60 -9.34 14.46
C HIS A 78 -6.12 -10.63 13.81
N LYS A 79 -6.68 -11.53 14.62
CA LYS A 79 -7.44 -12.66 14.08
C LYS A 79 -8.58 -12.06 13.24
N ASN A 80 -8.46 -12.13 11.92
CA ASN A 80 -9.64 -12.12 11.08
C ASN A 80 -10.47 -13.32 11.54
N THR A 81 -11.54 -13.04 12.28
CA THR A 81 -12.71 -13.92 12.35
C THR A 81 -13.36 -13.89 10.98
N GLU A 82 -12.73 -14.54 10.00
CA GLU A 82 -13.45 -15.16 8.90
C GLU A 82 -13.95 -16.54 9.37
#